data_AF-A0A379A9T8-F1
#
_entry.id   AF-A0A379A9T8-F1
#
_cell.length_a   1.000
_cell.length_b   1.000
_cell.length_c   1.000
_cell.angle_alpha   90.00
_cell.angle_beta   90.00
_cell.angle_gamma   90.00
#
_symmetry.space_group_name_H-M   'P 1'
#
loop_
_entity.id
_entity.type
_entity.pdbx_description
1 polymer ?
#
loop_
_entity_poly.entity_id
_entity_poly.type
_entity_poly.pdbx_seq_one_letter_code
_entity_poly.pdbx_strand_id
1 'polypeptide(L)'
;MLAALAGTIEVAPPFFRHSRQRGTGYELDAIAAVVLGGTSLAGGKGRIFGTLIGALILGFLNNGLNLMGVSSYYQMIVKAVVILLAVLVDNKSSK
;
A
#
# COMPACT_ATOMS: atom_id res chain seq x y z
N MET A 1 -31.25 -10.76 32.81
CA MET A 1 -30.53 -9.45 32.84
C MET A 1 -29.02 -9.57 32.73
N LEU A 2 -28.34 -10.49 33.45
CA LEU A 2 -26.87 -10.65 33.33
C LEU A 2 -26.38 -11.06 31.93
N ALA A 3 -27.14 -11.85 31.16
CA ALA A 3 -26.79 -12.19 29.78
C ALA A 3 -26.81 -10.99 28.81
N ALA A 4 -27.60 -9.95 29.12
CA ALA A 4 -27.64 -8.73 28.31
C ALA A 4 -26.41 -7.83 28.52
N LEU A 5 -25.81 -7.88 29.73
CA LEU A 5 -24.56 -7.19 30.04
C LEU A 5 -23.32 -7.93 29.50
N ALA A 6 -23.39 -9.25 29.32
CA ALA A 6 -22.31 -10.02 28.71
C ALA A 6 -22.14 -9.70 27.21
N GLY A 7 -23.25 -9.48 26.49
CA GLY A 7 -23.22 -9.11 25.07
C GLY A 7 -22.59 -7.75 24.79
N THR A 8 -22.73 -6.77 25.70
CA THR A 8 -22.13 -5.43 25.53
C THR A 8 -20.60 -5.41 25.65
N ILE A 9 -20.00 -6.47 26.22
CA ILE A 9 -18.54 -6.57 26.39
C ILE A 9 -17.91 -7.29 25.19
N GLU A 10 -18.62 -8.25 24.57
CA GLU A 10 -18.14 -8.91 23.34
C GLU A 10 -18.29 -8.05 22.07
N VAL A 11 -19.01 -6.92 22.15
CA VAL A 11 -18.84 -5.81 21.19
C VAL A 11 -17.56 -5.05 21.54
N ALA A 12 -16.44 -5.77 21.57
CA ALA A 12 -15.14 -5.19 21.40
C ALA A 12 -15.22 -4.37 20.10
N PRO A 13 -15.10 -3.04 20.18
CA PRO A 13 -15.49 -2.21 19.07
C PRO A 13 -14.65 -2.54 17.83
N PRO A 14 -15.20 -2.37 16.61
CA PRO A 14 -14.52 -2.69 15.36
C PRO A 14 -13.25 -1.85 15.11
N PHE A 15 -12.83 -0.99 16.04
CA PHE A 15 -11.61 -0.19 15.97
C PHE A 15 -10.33 -1.01 15.71
N PHE A 16 -10.28 -2.28 16.13
CA PHE A 16 -9.14 -3.18 15.87
C PHE A 16 -9.26 -4.05 14.61
N ARG A 17 -10.43 -4.11 13.97
CA ARG A 17 -10.59 -4.82 12.68
C ARG A 17 -9.98 -4.02 11.52
N HIS A 18 -9.87 -2.71 11.70
CA HIS A 18 -9.31 -1.79 10.71
C HIS A 18 -7.77 -1.72 10.76
N SER A 19 -7.11 -2.20 11.81
CA SER A 19 -5.64 -2.19 11.88
C SER A 19 -4.99 -3.37 11.16
N ARG A 20 -5.66 -4.53 11.07
CA ARG A 20 -5.09 -5.72 10.40
C ARG A 20 -5.23 -5.66 8.87
N GLN A 21 -6.35 -5.13 8.37
CA GLN A 21 -6.59 -4.99 6.92
C GLN A 21 -5.83 -3.82 6.28
N ARG A 22 -5.42 -2.83 7.08
CA ARG A 22 -4.50 -1.78 6.60
C ARG A 22 -3.07 -2.31 6.42
N GLY A 23 -2.62 -3.22 7.29
CA GLY A 23 -1.28 -3.83 7.17
C GLY A 23 -1.07 -4.56 5.85
N THR A 24 -2.05 -5.34 5.41
CA THR A 24 -1.96 -6.12 4.15
C THR A 24 -1.88 -5.27 2.89
N GLY A 25 -2.32 -4.00 2.92
CA GLY A 25 -2.18 -3.06 1.80
C GLY A 25 -0.88 -2.24 1.85
N TYR A 26 -0.37 -1.94 3.05
CA TYR A 26 0.86 -1.17 3.21
C TYR A 26 2.11 -1.95 2.85
N GLU A 27 2.12 -3.27 3.02
CA GLU A 27 3.23 -4.10 2.52
C GLU A 27 3.35 -4.02 1.00
N LEU A 28 2.22 -4.07 0.29
CA LEU A 28 2.19 -3.96 -1.17
C LEU A 28 2.59 -2.55 -1.64
N ASP A 29 2.09 -1.51 -0.96
CA ASP A 29 2.48 -0.12 -1.24
C ASP A 29 3.98 0.13 -0.91
N ALA A 30 4.54 -0.54 0.11
CA ALA A 30 5.95 -0.45 0.46
C ALA A 30 6.84 -1.12 -0.61
N ILE A 31 6.47 -2.31 -1.08
CA ILE A 31 7.17 -2.98 -2.19
C ILE A 31 7.10 -2.11 -3.46
N ALA A 32 5.92 -1.56 -3.74
CA ALA A 32 5.71 -0.65 -4.86
C ALA A 32 6.62 0.58 -4.81
N ALA A 33 6.76 1.20 -3.63
CA ALA A 33 7.58 2.41 -3.44
C ALA A 33 9.06 2.13 -3.74
N VAL A 34 9.52 0.98 -3.28
CA VAL A 34 10.89 0.49 -3.39
C VAL A 34 11.20 0.16 -4.86
N VAL A 35 10.32 -0.55 -5.55
CA VAL A 35 10.48 -0.86 -6.98
C VAL A 35 10.40 0.38 -7.86
N LEU A 36 9.41 1.25 -7.64
CA LEU A 36 9.25 2.50 -8.37
C LEU A 36 10.46 3.44 -8.15
N GLY A 37 11.03 3.42 -6.96
CA GLY A 37 12.25 4.15 -6.60
C GLY A 37 13.54 3.61 -7.23
N GLY A 38 13.46 2.51 -8.00
CA GLY A 38 14.59 1.92 -8.71
C GLY A 38 15.54 1.10 -7.83
N THR A 39 15.07 0.59 -6.69
CA THR A 39 15.85 -0.36 -5.91
C THR A 39 15.53 -1.78 -6.36
N SER A 40 16.58 -2.49 -6.80
CA SER A 40 16.45 -3.84 -7.34
C SER A 40 15.95 -4.84 -6.29
N LEU A 41 14.84 -5.52 -6.61
CA LEU A 41 14.29 -6.63 -5.80
C LEU A 41 15.19 -7.87 -5.81
N ALA A 42 16.02 -8.04 -6.85
CA ALA A 42 16.88 -9.20 -7.05
C ALA A 42 18.22 -9.13 -6.28
N GLY A 43 18.48 -8.03 -5.57
CA GLY A 43 19.72 -7.83 -4.80
C GLY A 43 20.83 -7.22 -5.66
N GLY A 44 20.88 -5.88 -5.68
CA GLY A 44 21.95 -5.13 -6.34
C GLY A 44 21.70 -3.63 -6.28
N LYS A 45 22.51 -2.91 -5.48
CA LYS A 45 22.67 -1.43 -5.42
C LYS A 45 21.41 -0.59 -5.71
N GLY A 46 20.44 -0.61 -4.80
CA GLY A 46 19.43 0.46 -4.70
C GLY A 46 19.94 1.64 -3.87
N ARG A 47 19.63 2.89 -4.25
CA ARG A 47 19.94 4.09 -3.45
C ARG A 47 18.76 4.46 -2.56
N ILE A 48 19.01 4.72 -1.27
CA ILE A 48 17.99 5.18 -0.29
C ILE A 48 17.22 6.40 -0.81
N PHE A 49 17.92 7.31 -1.51
CA PHE A 49 17.30 8.49 -2.12
C PHE A 49 16.27 8.15 -3.21
N GLY A 50 16.50 7.10 -4.01
CA GLY A 50 15.55 6.65 -5.02
C GLY A 50 14.29 6.09 -4.38
N THR A 51 14.44 5.28 -3.34
CA THR A 51 13.33 4.74 -2.52
C THR A 51 12.48 5.83 -1.89
N LEU A 52 13.13 6.87 -1.36
CA LEU A 52 12.44 8.01 -0.73
C LEU A 52 11.57 8.75 -1.75
N ILE A 53 12.08 8.96 -2.97
CA ILE A 53 11.33 9.55 -4.08
C ILE A 53 10.17 8.63 -4.50
N GLY A 54 10.40 7.33 -4.62
CA GLY A 54 9.35 6.35 -4.96
C GLY A 54 8.22 6.30 -3.92
N ALA A 55 8.57 6.36 -2.63
CA ALA A 55 7.59 6.45 -1.53
C ALA A 55 6.80 7.77 -1.56
N LEU A 56 7.46 8.88 -1.89
CA LEU A 56 6.81 10.18 -2.04
C LEU A 56 5.81 10.18 -3.20
N ILE A 57 6.17 9.57 -4.33
CA ILE A 57 5.29 9.45 -5.50
C ILE A 57 4.04 8.64 -5.16
N LEU A 58 4.17 7.48 -4.50
CA LEU A 58 3.01 6.68 -4.09
C LEU A 58 2.15 7.39 -3.03
N GLY A 59 2.78 8.11 -2.10
CA GLY A 59 2.08 8.95 -1.14
C GLY A 59 1.25 10.04 -1.83
N PHE A 60 1.82 10.70 -2.85
CA PHE A 60 1.12 11.69 -3.66
C PHE A 60 0.00 11.07 -4.50
N LEU A 61 0.22 9.87 -5.05
CA LEU A 61 -0.76 9.18 -5.88
C LEU A 61 -1.97 8.72 -5.06
N ASN A 62 -1.73 8.25 -3.84
CA ASN A 62 -2.79 7.86 -2.90
C ASN A 62 -3.58 9.10 -2.44
N ASN A 63 -2.90 10.20 -2.11
CA ASN A 63 -3.57 11.46 -1.77
C ASN A 63 -4.31 12.08 -2.96
N GLY A 64 -3.72 12.10 -4.16
CA GLY A 64 -4.31 12.66 -5.37
C GLY A 64 -5.57 11.95 -5.81
N LEU A 65 -5.56 10.60 -5.81
CA LEU A 65 -6.75 9.82 -6.13
C LEU A 65 -7.86 9.97 -5.07
N ASN A 66 -7.48 10.14 -3.81
CA ASN A 66 -8.42 10.40 -2.72
C ASN A 66 -9.07 11.79 -2.85
N LEU A 67 -8.28 12.82 -3.18
CA LEU A 67 -8.79 14.18 -3.42
C LEU A 67 -9.69 14.27 -4.66
N MET A 68 -9.45 13.44 -5.68
CA MET A 68 -10.32 13.32 -6.85
C MET A 68 -11.62 12.55 -6.57
N GLY A 69 -11.85 12.10 -5.33
CA GLY A 69 -13.07 11.37 -4.95
C GLY A 69 -13.19 10.00 -5.61
N VAL A 70 -12.08 9.43 -6.09
CA VAL A 70 -12.06 8.14 -6.77
C VAL A 70 -12.33 7.04 -5.73
N SER A 71 -13.33 6.20 -5.98
CA SER A 71 -13.66 5.09 -5.09
C SER A 71 -12.46 4.17 -4.85
N SER A 72 -12.31 3.69 -3.61
CA SER A 72 -11.20 2.83 -3.16
C SER A 72 -10.95 1.62 -4.09
N TYR A 73 -12.02 1.10 -4.70
CA TYR A 73 -11.92 0.04 -5.70
C TYR A 73 -11.04 0.42 -6.91
N TYR A 74 -11.24 1.61 -7.48
CA TYR A 74 -10.44 2.11 -8.59
C TYR A 74 -9.03 2.51 -8.14
N GLN A 75 -8.86 3.00 -6.91
CA GLN A 75 -7.54 3.28 -6.35
C GLN A 75 -6.69 2.00 -6.29
N MET A 76 -7.29 0.87 -5.90
CA MET A 76 -6.62 -0.42 -5.86
C MET A 76 -6.20 -0.91 -7.25
N ILE A 77 -7.08 -0.76 -8.26
CA ILE A 77 -6.77 -1.11 -9.65
C ILE A 77 -5.61 -0.25 -10.18
N VAL A 78 -5.66 1.06 -9.97
CA VAL A 78 -4.62 1.98 -10.42
C VAL A 78 -3.28 1.66 -9.76
N LYS A 79 -3.26 1.39 -8.45
CA LYS A 79 -2.05 0.96 -7.75
C LYS A 79 -1.50 -0.35 -8.32
N ALA A 80 -2.34 -1.35 -8.55
CA ALA A 80 -1.91 -2.63 -9.13
C ALA A 80 -1.30 -2.45 -10.52
N VAL A 81 -1.87 -1.58 -11.37
CA VAL A 81 -1.34 -1.27 -12.70
C VAL A 81 0.01 -0.55 -12.60
N VAL A 82 0.13 0.45 -11.72
CA VAL A 82 1.38 1.20 -11.51
C VAL A 82 2.50 0.25 -11.04
N ILE A 83 2.19 -0.67 -10.12
CA ILE A 83 3.14 -1.68 -9.64
C ILE A 83 3.57 -2.60 -10.77
N LEU A 84 2.63 -3.11 -11.56
CA LEU A 84 2.92 -4.01 -12.68
C LEU A 84 3.85 -3.33 -13.70
N LEU A 85 3.57 -2.07 -14.05
CA LEU A 85 4.40 -1.28 -14.95
C LEU A 85 5.80 -1.04 -14.37
N ALA A 86 5.90 -0.70 -13.08
CA ALA A 86 7.16 -0.51 -12.40
C ALA A 86 8.01 -1.79 -12.44
N VAL A 87 7.42 -2.95 -12.14
CA VAL A 87 8.09 -4.25 -12.18
C VAL A 87 8.52 -4.64 -13.59
N LEU A 88 7.68 -4.40 -14.61
CA LEU A 88 8.03 -4.71 -16.01
C LEU A 88 9.21 -3.88 -16.51
N VAL A 89 9.26 -2.60 -16.15
CA VAL A 89 10.37 -1.70 -16.48
C VAL A 89 11.64 -2.10 -15.73
N ASP A 90 11.53 -2.43 -14.43
CA ASP A 90 12.64 -2.92 -13.61
C ASP A 90 13.23 -4.23 -14.17
N ASN A 91 12.38 -5.19 -14.54
CA ASN A 91 12.81 -6.46 -15.15
C ASN A 91 13.56 -6.25 -16.47
N LYS A 92 13.11 -5.29 -17.29
CA LYS A 92 13.74 -4.99 -18.57
C LYS A 92 15.06 -4.22 -18.42
N SER A 93 15.24 -3.47 -17.33
CA SER A 93 16.49 -2.79 -16.99
C SER A 93 17.52 -3.71 -16.34
N SER A 94 17.11 -4.88 -15.82
CA SER A 94 18.01 -5.89 -15.25
C SER A 94 18.68 -6.79 -16.32
N LYS A 95 18.68 -6.38 -17.59
CA LYS A 95 19.35 -7.09 -18.69
C LYS A 95 20.33 -6.18 -19.41
#